data_AF-A0A524C933-F1
#
_entry.id   AF-A0A524C933-F1
#
_cell.length_a   1.000
_cell.length_b   1.000
_cell.length_c   1.000
_cell.angle_alpha   90.00
_cell.angle_beta   90.00
_cell.angle_gamma   90.00
#
_symmetry.space_group_name_H-M   'P 1'
#
loop_
_entity.id
_entity.type
_entity.pdbx_description
1 polymer ?
#
loop_
_entity_poly.entity_id
_entity_poly.type
_entity_poly.pdbx_seq_one_letter_code
_entity_poly.pdbx_strand_id
1 'polypeptide(L)'
;MYESVERIMDIDFIYFDIILVTLWITALLLRKRYREMLFGLFGFLVVFFVDEVWWYHVKHTRIIEGPIQGDLFLLYFSFTYGVIMFSFAPLMFNQKIDVMEKICWITGMFGGWLLIGFLSQTISWNDAEMSIGRNMNAARLVQILMVVIGYTILIALKLGNNRYFKKVPWGYFLVLFAIGIFIHFSMEFTLWATNIRPTHWDVLIFNSLLEFNEGIPILFGMWVFFNKKDYLSKTIHKKTIADYYFERNQLIVQEKKERQLEG
;
A
#
# COMPACT_ATOMS: atom_id res chain seq x y z
N MET A 1 18.08 3.81 -26.20
CA MET A 1 18.03 5.03 -25.37
C MET A 1 18.14 4.57 -23.93
N TYR A 2 19.13 5.06 -23.18
CA TYR A 2 19.24 4.78 -21.74
C TYR A 2 18.19 5.64 -21.05
N GLU A 3 17.08 5.04 -20.57
CA GLU A 3 16.15 5.76 -19.68
C GLU A 3 16.81 5.83 -18.29
N SER A 4 17.56 6.91 -18.03
CA SER A 4 17.77 7.36 -16.66
C SER A 4 16.42 7.91 -16.18
N VAL A 5 15.86 7.27 -15.16
CA VAL A 5 14.68 7.82 -14.48
C VAL A 5 15.23 8.77 -13.43
N GLU A 6 15.10 10.07 -13.69
CA GLU A 6 15.48 11.14 -12.78
C GLU A 6 14.24 11.68 -12.05
N ARG A 7 14.39 11.92 -10.76
CA ARG A 7 13.38 12.57 -9.90
C ARG A 7 14.02 13.80 -9.30
N ILE A 8 13.36 14.95 -9.40
CA ILE A 8 13.74 16.16 -8.70
C ILE A 8 12.65 16.41 -7.68
N MET A 9 12.99 16.32 -6.40
CA MET A 9 12.03 16.40 -5.31
C MET A 9 12.44 17.47 -4.32
N ASP A 10 11.48 18.33 -3.97
CA ASP A 10 11.63 19.30 -2.90
C ASP A 10 11.62 18.60 -1.54
N ILE A 11 12.46 19.07 -0.62
CA ILE A 11 12.49 18.53 0.76
C ILE A 11 11.14 18.72 1.45
N ASP A 12 10.36 19.72 1.08
CA ASP A 12 9.04 19.96 1.67
C ASP A 12 8.09 18.78 1.45
N PHE A 13 8.24 18.06 0.33
CA PHE A 13 7.51 16.82 0.10
C PHE A 13 7.82 15.77 1.16
N ILE A 14 9.08 15.64 1.57
CA ILE A 14 9.52 14.69 2.60
C ILE A 14 8.84 15.01 3.94
N TYR A 15 8.77 16.28 4.32
CA TYR A 15 8.12 16.69 5.57
C TYR A 15 6.62 16.36 5.56
N PHE A 16 5.92 16.69 4.47
CA PHE A 16 4.50 16.38 4.36
C PHE A 16 4.24 14.87 4.33
N ASP A 17 5.11 14.08 3.69
CA ASP A 17 5.00 12.62 3.66
C ASP A 17 5.25 11.98 5.04
N ILE A 18 6.18 12.51 5.84
CA ILE A 18 6.38 12.09 7.24
C ILE A 18 5.11 12.37 8.07
N ILE A 19 4.46 13.50 7.86
CA ILE A 19 3.18 13.81 8.51
C ILE A 19 2.12 12.80 8.06
N LEU A 20 2.03 12.53 6.75
CA LEU A 20 1.06 11.58 6.19
C LEU A 20 1.24 10.17 6.77
N VAL A 21 2.46 9.63 6.79
CA VAL A 21 2.70 8.28 7.35
C VAL A 21 2.39 8.24 8.85
N THR A 22 2.65 9.33 9.58
CA THR A 22 2.34 9.42 11.01
C THR A 22 0.82 9.39 11.23
N LEU A 23 0.06 10.13 10.44
CA LEU A 23 -1.40 10.08 10.44
C LEU A 23 -1.92 8.70 10.05
N TRP A 24 -1.30 8.07 9.05
CA TRP A 24 -1.65 6.72 8.60
C TRP A 24 -1.47 5.67 9.69
N ILE A 25 -0.30 5.63 10.33
CA ILE A 25 0.01 4.73 11.45
C ILE A 25 -0.95 5.00 12.62
N THR A 26 -1.18 6.28 12.95
CA THR A 26 -2.11 6.65 14.02
C THR A 26 -3.53 6.16 13.72
N ALA A 27 -4.01 6.32 12.49
CA ALA A 27 -5.31 5.83 12.07
C ALA A 27 -5.40 4.29 12.19
N LEU A 28 -4.36 3.56 11.78
CA LEU A 28 -4.31 2.10 11.94
C LEU A 28 -4.41 1.67 13.41
N LEU A 29 -3.66 2.35 14.29
CA LEU A 29 -3.67 2.10 15.73
C LEU A 29 -5.03 2.40 16.37
N LEU A 30 -5.64 3.55 16.05
CA LEU A 30 -6.94 3.96 16.57
C LEU A 30 -8.06 3.00 16.11
N ARG A 31 -7.96 2.47 14.89
CA ARG A 31 -8.90 1.46 14.35
C ARG A 31 -8.55 0.02 14.76
N LYS A 32 -7.54 -0.16 15.63
CA LYS A 32 -7.07 -1.47 16.13
C LYS A 32 -6.66 -2.44 15.00
N ARG A 33 -6.16 -1.91 13.88
CA ARG A 33 -5.69 -2.65 12.69
C ARG A 33 -4.23 -3.10 12.84
N TYR A 34 -3.92 -3.77 13.96
CA TYR A 34 -2.55 -4.13 14.31
C TYR A 34 -1.92 -5.13 13.33
N ARG A 35 -2.72 -6.04 12.74
CA ARG A 35 -2.19 -7.03 11.78
C ARG A 35 -1.73 -6.35 10.51
N GLU A 36 -2.55 -5.44 9.98
CA GLU A 36 -2.25 -4.66 8.79
C GLU A 36 -1.05 -3.73 9.04
N MET A 37 -0.96 -3.12 10.22
CA MET A 37 0.23 -2.36 10.63
C MET A 37 1.50 -3.22 10.67
N LEU A 38 1.44 -4.44 11.21
CA LEU A 38 2.60 -5.35 11.22
C LEU A 38 3.06 -5.71 9.80
N PHE A 39 2.13 -5.90 8.87
CA PHE A 39 2.47 -6.07 7.45
C PHE A 39 3.11 -4.81 6.86
N GLY A 40 2.65 -3.61 7.25
CA GLY A 40 3.31 -2.35 6.90
C GLY A 40 4.77 -2.30 7.38
N LEU A 41 5.03 -2.60 8.65
CA LEU A 41 6.39 -2.65 9.20
C LEU A 41 7.25 -3.72 8.53
N PHE A 42 6.67 -4.87 8.19
CA PHE A 42 7.34 -5.88 7.38
C PHE A 42 7.68 -5.35 5.99
N GLY A 43 6.76 -4.61 5.36
CA GLY A 43 6.98 -3.94 4.09
C GLY A 43 8.14 -2.97 4.12
N PHE A 44 8.25 -2.16 5.17
CA PHE A 44 9.41 -1.31 5.39
C PHE A 44 10.72 -2.10 5.34
N LEU A 45 10.82 -3.22 6.09
CA LEU A 45 12.04 -4.04 6.09
C LEU A 45 12.35 -4.63 4.70
N VAL A 46 11.33 -5.06 3.96
CA VAL A 46 11.48 -5.60 2.60
C VAL A 46 11.98 -4.52 1.65
N VAL A 47 11.33 -3.36 1.62
CA VAL A 47 11.70 -2.24 0.74
C VAL A 47 13.09 -1.74 1.10
N PHE A 48 13.38 -1.55 2.38
CA PHE A 48 14.70 -1.13 2.87
C PHE A 48 15.80 -2.09 2.42
N PHE A 49 15.60 -3.39 2.60
CA PHE A 49 16.59 -4.39 2.17
C PHE A 49 16.79 -4.36 0.65
N VAL A 50 15.72 -4.24 -0.13
CA VAL A 50 15.82 -4.22 -1.59
C VAL A 50 16.48 -2.93 -2.07
N ASP A 51 16.07 -1.77 -1.57
CA ASP A 51 16.52 -0.47 -2.07
C ASP A 51 17.90 -0.07 -1.57
N GLU A 52 18.16 -0.19 -0.27
CA GLU A 52 19.43 0.22 0.33
C GLU A 52 20.49 -0.87 0.19
N VAL A 53 20.19 -2.09 0.62
CA VAL A 53 21.20 -3.17 0.63
C VAL A 53 21.45 -3.67 -0.79
N TRP A 54 20.40 -4.05 -1.53
CA TRP A 54 20.59 -4.68 -2.83
C TRP A 54 20.88 -3.67 -3.96
N TRP A 55 20.04 -2.65 -4.13
CA TRP A 55 20.18 -1.73 -5.28
C TRP A 55 21.27 -0.68 -5.11
N TYR A 56 21.41 -0.12 -3.90
CA TYR A 56 22.35 0.96 -3.62
C TYR A 56 23.74 0.44 -3.24
N HIS A 57 23.86 -0.45 -2.24
CA HIS A 57 25.18 -0.95 -1.81
C HIS A 57 25.74 -2.10 -2.67
N VAL A 58 24.92 -3.05 -3.13
CA VAL A 58 25.44 -4.21 -3.89
C VAL A 58 25.52 -3.93 -5.39
N LYS A 59 24.51 -3.26 -5.96
CA LYS A 59 24.44 -3.02 -7.42
C LYS A 59 24.92 -1.63 -7.86
N HIS A 60 25.07 -0.67 -6.95
CA HIS A 60 25.49 0.71 -7.25
C HIS A 60 24.66 1.33 -8.40
N THR A 61 23.36 1.06 -8.44
CA THR A 61 22.47 1.46 -9.55
C THR A 61 21.76 2.79 -9.34
N ARG A 62 21.95 3.41 -8.17
CA ARG A 62 21.28 4.65 -7.76
C ARG A 62 22.31 5.74 -7.49
N ILE A 63 22.05 6.91 -8.03
CA ILE A 63 22.80 8.14 -7.74
C ILE A 63 21.82 9.07 -7.02
N ILE A 64 22.19 9.53 -5.82
CA ILE A 64 21.40 10.43 -4.99
C ILE A 64 22.25 11.66 -4.74
N GLU A 65 21.78 12.80 -5.22
CA GLU A 65 22.44 14.09 -5.03
C GLU A 65 21.47 15.03 -4.32
N GLY A 66 21.90 15.61 -3.20
CA GLY A 66 21.06 16.50 -2.42
C GLY A 66 21.66 16.81 -1.04
N PRO A 67 20.99 17.66 -0.26
CA PRO A 67 21.46 18.08 1.06
C PRO A 67 21.29 17.01 2.15
N ILE A 68 20.48 15.98 1.89
CA ILE A 68 20.29 14.83 2.79
C ILE A 68 21.20 13.68 2.31
N GLN A 69 21.82 12.98 3.26
CA GLN A 69 22.62 11.80 2.96
C GLN A 69 21.75 10.72 2.28
N GLY A 70 22.27 10.09 1.22
CA GLY A 70 21.52 9.11 0.42
C GLY A 70 20.93 7.97 1.24
N ASP A 71 21.67 7.44 2.21
CA ASP A 71 21.22 6.35 3.10
C ASP A 71 20.03 6.77 3.95
N LEU A 72 20.07 7.99 4.51
CA LEU A 72 18.97 8.52 5.32
C LEU A 72 17.71 8.76 4.48
N PHE A 73 17.89 9.24 3.24
CA PHE A 73 16.79 9.37 2.29
C PHE A 73 16.18 8.01 1.95
N LEU A 74 17.00 7.00 1.66
CA LEU A 74 16.54 5.64 1.34
C LEU A 74 15.81 5.00 2.52
N LEU A 75 16.28 5.23 3.75
CA LEU A 75 15.59 4.80 4.97
C LEU A 75 14.20 5.44 5.07
N TYR A 76 14.11 6.76 4.92
CA TYR A 76 12.84 7.49 4.93
C TYR A 76 11.90 6.97 3.83
N PHE A 77 12.37 6.90 2.58
CA PHE A 77 11.59 6.46 1.44
C PHE A 77 11.09 5.02 1.64
N SER A 78 11.97 4.13 2.10
CA SER A 78 11.59 2.74 2.39
C SER A 78 10.56 2.66 3.52
N PHE A 79 10.66 3.53 4.52
CA PHE A 79 9.74 3.55 5.64
C PHE A 79 8.35 4.02 5.24
N THR A 80 8.22 5.19 4.60
CA THR A 80 6.90 5.76 4.30
C THR A 80 6.15 4.91 3.27
N TYR A 81 6.76 4.64 2.13
CA TYR A 81 6.16 3.83 1.07
C TYR A 81 5.98 2.37 1.51
N GLY A 82 6.99 1.79 2.16
CA GLY A 82 6.90 0.42 2.68
C GLY A 82 5.76 0.26 3.67
N VAL A 83 5.63 1.15 4.66
CA VAL A 83 4.54 1.06 5.65
C VAL A 83 3.18 1.28 5.02
N ILE A 84 3.00 2.35 4.22
CA ILE A 84 1.69 2.68 3.64
C ILE A 84 1.24 1.58 2.67
N MET A 85 2.08 1.21 1.70
CA MET A 85 1.70 0.26 0.64
C MET A 85 1.45 -1.14 1.20
N PHE A 86 2.31 -1.62 2.10
CA PHE A 86 2.19 -2.98 2.65
C PHE A 86 1.18 -3.10 3.79
N SER A 87 0.77 -2.01 4.44
CA SER A 87 -0.39 -2.05 5.34
C SER A 87 -1.71 -1.90 4.60
N PHE A 88 -1.72 -1.12 3.50
CA PHE A 88 -2.90 -0.91 2.67
C PHE A 88 -3.34 -2.19 1.93
N ALA A 89 -2.42 -2.95 1.34
CA ALA A 89 -2.81 -4.15 0.58
C ALA A 89 -3.58 -5.17 1.46
N PRO A 90 -3.09 -5.53 2.67
CA PRO A 90 -3.84 -6.35 3.63
C PRO A 90 -5.17 -5.76 4.11
N LEU A 91 -5.29 -4.43 4.26
CA LEU A 91 -6.59 -3.79 4.54
C LEU A 91 -7.60 -4.12 3.44
N MET A 92 -7.17 -4.11 2.18
CA MET A 92 -8.03 -4.48 1.05
C MET A 92 -8.32 -5.98 1.00
N PHE A 93 -7.36 -6.82 1.41
CA PHE A 93 -7.53 -8.27 1.50
C PHE A 93 -8.49 -8.70 2.60
N ASN A 94 -8.53 -7.94 3.69
CA ASN A 94 -9.33 -8.24 4.86
C ASN A 94 -10.84 -8.24 4.52
N GLN A 95 -11.49 -9.39 4.71
CA GLN A 95 -12.91 -9.58 4.41
C GLN A 95 -13.84 -9.02 5.51
N LYS A 96 -13.29 -8.73 6.70
CA LYS A 96 -14.06 -8.18 7.84
C LYS A 96 -14.18 -6.67 7.80
N ILE A 97 -13.45 -6.01 6.91
CA ILE A 97 -13.49 -4.57 6.76
C ILE A 97 -14.65 -4.23 5.83
N ASP A 98 -15.54 -3.37 6.32
CA ASP A 98 -16.68 -2.89 5.55
C ASP A 98 -16.22 -2.07 4.33
N VAL A 99 -17.08 -2.02 3.31
CA VAL A 99 -16.81 -1.29 2.07
C VAL A 99 -16.57 0.20 2.34
N MET A 100 -17.34 0.82 3.24
CA MET A 100 -17.14 2.25 3.55
C MET A 100 -15.79 2.49 4.22
N GLU A 101 -15.38 1.61 5.12
CA GLU A 101 -14.05 1.71 5.73
C GLU A 101 -12.95 1.53 4.67
N LYS A 102 -13.09 0.60 3.72
CA LYS A 102 -12.14 0.47 2.61
C LYS A 102 -12.06 1.73 1.75
N ILE A 103 -13.19 2.37 1.46
CA ILE A 103 -13.22 3.64 0.73
C ILE A 103 -12.48 4.73 1.51
N CYS A 104 -12.68 4.83 2.83
CA CYS A 104 -11.92 5.78 3.65
C CYS A 104 -10.41 5.54 3.57
N TRP A 105 -9.95 4.28 3.59
CA TRP A 105 -8.54 3.95 3.43
C TRP A 105 -8.01 4.29 2.03
N ILE A 106 -8.80 4.01 0.98
CA ILE A 106 -8.48 4.36 -0.41
C ILE A 106 -8.30 5.87 -0.53
N THR A 107 -9.27 6.65 -0.04
CA THR A 107 -9.23 8.12 -0.05
C THR A 107 -8.08 8.65 0.79
N GLY A 108 -7.83 8.06 1.97
CA GLY A 108 -6.73 8.46 2.83
C GLY A 108 -5.36 8.25 2.20
N MET A 109 -5.15 7.12 1.51
CA MET A 109 -3.88 6.83 0.84
C MET A 109 -3.71 7.71 -0.40
N PHE A 110 -4.63 7.61 -1.36
CA PHE A 110 -4.48 8.30 -2.64
C PHE A 110 -4.69 9.80 -2.52
N GLY A 111 -5.74 10.21 -1.81
CA GLY A 111 -6.01 11.62 -1.52
C GLY A 111 -4.94 12.23 -0.62
N GLY A 112 -4.39 11.47 0.33
CA GLY A 112 -3.26 11.91 1.16
C GLY A 112 -2.03 12.20 0.32
N TRP A 113 -1.62 11.27 -0.56
CA TRP A 113 -0.49 11.48 -1.46
C TRP A 113 -0.69 12.65 -2.41
N LEU A 114 -1.86 12.74 -3.06
CA LEU A 114 -2.17 13.90 -3.91
C LEU A 114 -2.11 15.21 -3.12
N LEU A 115 -2.70 15.24 -1.91
CA LEU A 115 -2.68 16.43 -1.07
C LEU A 115 -1.25 16.87 -0.76
N ILE A 116 -0.39 15.97 -0.30
CA ILE A 116 0.99 16.36 0.06
C ILE A 116 1.80 16.83 -1.15
N GLY A 117 1.59 16.21 -2.34
CA GLY A 117 2.32 16.60 -3.53
C GLY A 117 1.85 17.93 -4.14
N PHE A 118 0.58 18.31 -3.93
CA PHE A 118 0.15 19.68 -4.24
C PHE A 118 0.58 20.68 -3.17
N LEU A 119 0.53 20.30 -1.88
CA LEU A 119 0.98 21.16 -0.79
C LEU A 119 2.46 21.51 -0.94
N SER A 120 3.31 20.55 -1.28
CA SER A 120 4.75 20.78 -1.48
C SER A 120 5.06 21.78 -2.61
N GLN A 121 4.22 21.85 -3.65
CA GLN A 121 4.38 22.87 -4.70
C GLN A 121 3.87 24.25 -4.31
N THR A 122 2.96 24.33 -3.33
CA THR A 122 2.34 25.59 -2.91
C THR A 122 3.02 26.23 -1.69
N ILE A 123 3.60 25.41 -0.83
CA ILE A 123 4.23 25.82 0.42
C ILE A 123 5.72 25.50 0.32
N SER A 124 6.52 26.56 0.26
CA SER A 124 7.98 26.50 0.24
C SER A 124 8.54 26.85 1.62
N TRP A 125 8.78 25.83 2.45
CA TRP A 125 9.52 25.99 3.71
C TRP A 125 11.02 25.80 3.49
N ASN A 126 11.41 24.98 2.52
CA ASN A 126 12.80 24.74 2.15
C ASN A 126 12.93 24.47 0.65
N ASP A 127 13.52 25.44 -0.06
CA ASP A 127 13.73 25.41 -1.51
C ASP A 127 14.88 24.47 -1.95
N ALA A 128 15.40 23.63 -1.05
CA ALA A 128 16.45 22.70 -1.39
C ALA A 128 15.88 21.44 -2.07
N GLU A 129 16.51 21.08 -3.19
CA GLU A 129 16.08 19.97 -4.05
C GLU A 129 16.97 18.73 -3.87
N MET A 130 16.40 17.57 -4.15
CA MET A 130 17.10 16.30 -4.25
C MET A 130 16.90 15.69 -5.63
N SER A 131 18.01 15.29 -6.27
CA SER A 131 18.02 14.56 -7.53
C SER A 131 18.30 13.08 -7.30
N ILE A 132 17.45 12.20 -7.85
CA ILE A 132 17.60 10.75 -7.74
C ILE A 132 17.52 10.14 -9.13
N GLY A 133 18.61 9.52 -9.56
CA GLY A 133 18.71 8.80 -10.83
C GLY A 133 18.79 7.29 -10.64
N ARG A 134 18.05 6.52 -11.45
CA ARG A 134 18.20 5.05 -11.51
C ARG A 134 18.13 4.52 -12.95
N ASN A 135 18.96 3.50 -13.24
CA ASN A 135 18.87 2.73 -14.48
C ASN A 135 18.12 1.40 -14.24
N MET A 136 16.99 1.20 -14.95
CA MET A 136 16.07 0.06 -14.73
C MET A 136 15.94 -0.91 -15.92
N ASN A 137 16.70 -0.74 -16.99
CA ASN A 137 16.48 -1.52 -18.22
C ASN A 137 16.59 -3.04 -18.04
N ALA A 138 17.51 -3.52 -17.20
CA ALA A 138 17.70 -4.95 -16.94
C ALA A 138 16.64 -5.55 -15.98
N ALA A 139 15.90 -4.72 -15.23
CA ALA A 139 14.97 -5.17 -14.19
C ALA A 139 13.58 -5.54 -14.74
N ARG A 140 13.18 -4.99 -15.88
CA ARG A 140 11.81 -5.14 -16.41
C ARG A 140 11.41 -6.59 -16.70
N LEU A 141 12.30 -7.38 -17.31
CA LEU A 141 12.02 -8.79 -17.60
C LEU A 141 11.83 -9.60 -16.32
N VAL A 142 12.64 -9.33 -15.29
CA VAL A 142 12.55 -10.00 -13.99
C VAL A 142 11.21 -9.71 -13.32
N GLN A 143 10.77 -8.44 -13.33
CA GLN A 143 9.47 -8.03 -12.77
C GLN A 143 8.30 -8.76 -13.44
N ILE A 144 8.28 -8.82 -14.78
CA ILE A 144 7.25 -9.55 -15.53
C ILE A 144 7.22 -11.03 -15.11
N LEU A 145 8.39 -11.67 -15.02
CA LEU A 145 8.47 -13.07 -14.60
C LEU A 145 7.98 -13.27 -13.16
N MET A 146 8.32 -12.37 -12.23
CA MET A 146 7.86 -12.45 -10.83
C MET A 146 6.34 -12.33 -10.72
N VAL A 147 5.72 -11.40 -11.46
CA VAL A 147 4.26 -11.26 -11.53
C VAL A 147 3.63 -12.55 -12.07
N VAL A 148 4.10 -13.03 -13.23
CA VAL A 148 3.55 -14.24 -13.86
C VAL A 148 3.67 -15.45 -12.94
N ILE A 149 4.85 -15.67 -12.36
CA ILE A 149 5.10 -16.79 -11.43
C ILE A 149 4.23 -16.66 -10.17
N GLY A 150 4.16 -15.47 -9.57
CA GLY A 150 3.38 -15.24 -8.35
C GLY A 150 1.90 -15.55 -8.53
N TYR A 151 1.27 -15.03 -9.58
CA TYR A 151 -0.13 -15.33 -9.88
C TYR A 151 -0.34 -16.80 -10.32
N THR A 152 0.61 -17.39 -11.05
CA THR A 152 0.55 -18.82 -11.42
C THR A 152 0.54 -19.72 -10.18
N ILE A 153 1.37 -19.41 -9.18
CA ILE A 153 1.40 -20.14 -7.91
C ILE A 153 0.04 -20.03 -7.20
N LEU A 154 -0.57 -18.84 -7.13
CA LEU A 154 -1.88 -18.67 -6.50
C LEU A 154 -2.98 -19.47 -7.21
N ILE A 155 -2.98 -19.48 -8.55
CA ILE A 155 -3.91 -20.26 -9.36
C ILE A 155 -3.68 -21.75 -9.14
N ALA A 156 -2.43 -22.20 -9.14
CA ALA A 156 -2.07 -23.59 -8.88
C ALA A 156 -2.50 -24.05 -7.49
N LEU A 157 -2.33 -23.22 -6.45
CA LEU A 157 -2.81 -23.51 -5.09
C LEU A 157 -4.34 -23.66 -5.04
N LYS A 158 -5.07 -22.87 -5.83
CA LYS A 158 -6.52 -23.00 -5.93
C LYS A 158 -6.94 -24.29 -6.66
N LEU A 159 -6.32 -24.58 -7.81
CA LEU A 159 -6.60 -25.78 -8.61
C LEU A 159 -6.21 -27.06 -7.87
N GLY A 160 -5.11 -27.03 -7.12
CA GLY A 160 -4.63 -28.10 -6.23
C GLY A 160 -5.51 -28.33 -5.00
N ASN A 161 -6.73 -27.79 -4.97
CA ASN A 161 -7.75 -28.02 -3.97
C ASN A 161 -7.32 -27.62 -2.54
N ASN A 162 -6.41 -26.65 -2.40
CA ASN A 162 -5.98 -26.15 -1.11
C ASN A 162 -7.18 -25.57 -0.34
N ARG A 163 -7.42 -26.07 0.88
CA ARG A 163 -8.57 -25.72 1.73
C ARG A 163 -8.78 -24.22 1.97
N TYR A 164 -7.72 -23.42 1.89
CA TYR A 164 -7.78 -21.97 2.11
C TYR A 164 -8.12 -21.21 0.82
N PHE A 165 -7.52 -21.60 -0.31
CA PHE A 165 -7.68 -20.90 -1.59
C PHE A 165 -8.93 -21.35 -2.35
N LYS A 166 -9.47 -22.54 -2.07
CA LYS A 166 -10.67 -23.08 -2.71
C LYS A 166 -11.89 -22.14 -2.59
N LYS A 167 -11.99 -21.41 -1.47
CA LYS A 167 -13.13 -20.51 -1.22
C LYS A 167 -13.00 -19.13 -1.84
N VAL A 168 -11.81 -18.77 -2.34
CA VAL A 168 -11.57 -17.47 -2.95
C VAL A 168 -12.25 -17.46 -4.33
N PRO A 169 -13.17 -16.52 -4.64
CA PRO A 169 -13.84 -16.48 -5.94
C PRO A 169 -12.83 -16.16 -7.05
N TRP A 170 -13.05 -16.66 -8.27
CA TRP A 170 -12.12 -16.46 -9.38
C TRP A 170 -11.89 -14.99 -9.72
N GLY A 171 -12.95 -14.16 -9.68
CA GLY A 171 -12.84 -12.72 -9.88
C GLY A 171 -11.97 -12.01 -8.83
N TYR A 172 -11.71 -12.63 -7.67
CA TYR A 172 -10.87 -12.00 -6.65
C TYR A 172 -9.41 -11.86 -7.07
N PHE A 173 -8.90 -12.74 -7.94
CA PHE A 173 -7.53 -12.57 -8.46
C PHE A 173 -7.39 -11.32 -9.33
N LEU A 174 -8.45 -10.96 -10.07
CA LEU A 174 -8.49 -9.69 -10.79
C LEU A 174 -8.56 -8.51 -9.82
N VAL A 175 -9.29 -8.64 -8.71
CA VAL A 175 -9.29 -7.63 -7.63
C VAL A 175 -7.90 -7.47 -7.01
N LEU A 176 -7.18 -8.57 -6.75
CA LEU A 176 -5.80 -8.52 -6.25
C LEU A 176 -4.89 -7.77 -7.22
N PHE A 177 -4.98 -8.08 -8.52
CA PHE A 177 -4.23 -7.39 -9.55
C PHE A 177 -4.59 -5.90 -9.64
N ALA A 178 -5.88 -5.56 -9.54
CA ALA A 178 -6.33 -4.18 -9.51
C ALA A 178 -5.86 -3.42 -8.27
N ILE A 179 -5.78 -4.07 -7.10
CA ILE A 179 -5.21 -3.49 -5.88
C ILE A 179 -3.74 -3.14 -6.10
N GLY A 180 -2.96 -4.04 -6.71
CA GLY A 180 -1.56 -3.76 -6.98
C GLY A 180 -1.36 -2.61 -7.97
N ILE A 181 -2.17 -2.58 -9.04
CA ILE A 181 -2.21 -1.45 -9.97
C ILE A 181 -2.50 -0.17 -9.22
N PHE A 182 -3.57 -0.15 -8.43
CA PHE A 182 -4.04 1.04 -7.74
C PHE A 182 -2.97 1.61 -6.80
N ILE A 183 -2.33 0.77 -6.00
CA ILE A 183 -1.31 1.22 -5.03
C ILE A 183 -0.15 1.91 -5.75
N HIS A 184 0.42 1.26 -6.77
CA HIS A 184 1.57 1.83 -7.46
C HIS A 184 1.19 3.03 -8.33
N PHE A 185 0.04 2.93 -9.02
CA PHE A 185 -0.53 4.05 -9.77
C PHE A 185 -0.76 5.27 -8.89
N SER A 186 -1.32 5.11 -7.69
CA SER A 186 -1.57 6.22 -6.78
C SER A 186 -0.29 6.98 -6.44
N MET A 187 0.82 6.28 -6.23
CA MET A 187 2.12 6.91 -5.97
C MET A 187 2.67 7.61 -7.22
N GLU A 188 2.76 6.86 -8.33
CA GLU A 188 3.40 7.34 -9.56
C GLU A 188 2.59 8.48 -10.21
N PHE A 189 1.26 8.39 -10.17
CA PHE A 189 0.35 9.42 -10.65
C PHE A 189 0.43 10.69 -9.80
N THR A 190 0.55 10.59 -8.48
CA THR A 190 0.75 11.77 -7.63
C THR A 190 2.01 12.52 -8.07
N LEU A 191 3.15 11.82 -8.17
CA LEU A 191 4.43 12.45 -8.54
C LEU A 191 4.39 13.05 -9.95
N TRP A 192 3.69 12.41 -10.87
CA TRP A 192 3.49 12.92 -12.23
C TRP A 192 2.57 14.14 -12.26
N ALA A 193 1.43 14.07 -11.57
CA ALA A 193 0.45 15.16 -11.52
C ALA A 193 1.01 16.42 -10.83
N THR A 194 1.97 16.24 -9.94
CA THR A 194 2.62 17.32 -9.20
C THR A 194 3.96 17.74 -9.81
N ASN A 195 4.30 17.20 -10.98
CA ASN A 195 5.53 17.50 -11.72
C ASN A 195 6.84 17.26 -10.94
N ILE A 196 6.79 16.53 -9.82
CA ILE A 196 7.96 16.07 -9.04
C ILE A 196 8.72 14.99 -9.84
N ARG A 197 7.98 14.23 -10.65
CA ARG A 197 8.54 13.23 -11.56
C ARG A 197 7.85 13.29 -12.91
N PRO A 198 8.35 14.11 -13.85
CA PRO A 198 7.84 14.14 -15.21
C PRO A 198 8.31 12.89 -15.98
N THR A 199 7.65 11.75 -15.73
CA THR A 199 7.84 10.53 -16.54
C THR A 199 6.97 10.52 -17.78
N HIS A 200 7.44 9.81 -18.81
CA HIS A 200 6.60 9.45 -19.95
C HIS A 200 5.44 8.52 -19.54
N TRP A 201 4.35 8.58 -20.29
CA TRP A 201 3.11 7.83 -20.02
C TRP A 201 3.30 6.31 -20.05
N ASP A 202 4.21 5.80 -20.88
CA ASP A 202 4.56 4.39 -20.98
C ASP A 202 5.23 3.87 -19.71
N VAL A 203 6.15 4.65 -19.13
CA VAL A 203 6.79 4.31 -17.84
C VAL A 203 5.77 4.31 -16.71
N LEU A 204 4.88 5.31 -16.65
CA LEU A 204 3.79 5.38 -15.67
C LEU A 204 2.90 4.14 -15.72
N ILE A 205 2.45 3.75 -16.91
CA ILE A 205 1.57 2.60 -17.11
C ILE A 205 2.31 1.29 -16.76
N PHE A 206 3.52 1.12 -17.27
CA PHE A 206 4.29 -0.10 -17.05
C PHE A 206 4.60 -0.32 -15.57
N ASN A 207 5.09 0.72 -14.89
CA ASN A 207 5.41 0.66 -13.47
C ASN A 207 4.16 0.37 -12.64
N SER A 208 3.05 1.06 -12.94
CA SER A 208 1.76 0.83 -12.28
C SER A 208 1.29 -0.62 -12.42
N LEU A 209 1.48 -1.24 -13.59
CA LEU A 209 1.05 -2.60 -13.83
C LEU A 209 1.88 -3.67 -13.11
N LEU A 210 3.17 -3.43 -12.88
CA LEU A 210 4.10 -4.51 -12.52
C LEU A 210 4.76 -4.32 -11.15
N GLU A 211 5.21 -3.11 -10.81
CA GLU A 211 6.13 -2.90 -9.68
C GLU A 211 5.58 -3.34 -8.34
N PHE A 212 4.29 -3.11 -8.05
CA PHE A 212 3.69 -3.62 -6.81
C PHE A 212 3.00 -4.98 -6.99
N ASN A 213 2.61 -5.31 -8.22
CA ASN A 213 1.95 -6.58 -8.52
C ASN A 213 2.88 -7.79 -8.39
N GLU A 214 4.21 -7.62 -8.42
CA GLU A 214 5.14 -8.71 -8.12
C GLU A 214 5.05 -9.18 -6.65
N GLY A 215 4.71 -8.26 -5.74
CA GLY A 215 4.58 -8.54 -4.31
C GLY A 215 3.18 -8.97 -3.88
N ILE A 216 2.12 -8.56 -4.58
CA ILE A 216 0.72 -8.84 -4.20
C ILE A 216 0.44 -10.34 -4.00
N PRO A 217 0.85 -11.26 -4.90
CA PRO A 217 0.57 -12.68 -4.72
C PRO A 217 1.17 -13.25 -3.44
N ILE A 218 2.41 -12.84 -3.12
CA ILE A 218 3.14 -13.28 -1.92
C ILE A 218 2.46 -12.71 -0.67
N LEU A 219 2.15 -11.40 -0.68
CA LEU A 219 1.47 -10.73 0.43
C LEU A 219 0.09 -11.33 0.70
N PHE A 220 -0.68 -11.63 -0.34
CA PHE A 220 -1.98 -12.28 -0.20
C PHE A 220 -1.83 -13.71 0.36
N GLY A 221 -0.85 -14.47 -0.12
CA GLY A 221 -0.53 -15.80 0.41
C GLY A 221 -0.18 -15.76 1.91
N MET A 222 0.67 -14.83 2.31
CA MET A 222 1.02 -14.58 3.72
C MET A 222 -0.21 -14.18 4.53
N TRP A 223 -1.02 -13.25 4.02
CA TRP A 223 -2.24 -12.80 4.68
C TRP A 223 -3.21 -13.95 4.95
N VAL A 224 -3.47 -14.79 3.94
CA VAL A 224 -4.31 -15.99 4.07
C VAL A 224 -3.70 -16.97 5.09
N PHE A 225 -2.38 -17.14 5.08
CA PHE A 225 -1.68 -18.04 6.00
C PHE A 225 -1.79 -17.59 7.47
N PHE A 226 -1.68 -16.30 7.77
CA PHE A 226 -1.82 -15.78 9.14
C PHE A 226 -3.28 -15.61 9.55
N ASN A 227 -4.21 -15.43 8.60
CA ASN A 227 -5.64 -15.22 8.84
C ASN A 227 -6.51 -16.40 8.39
N LYS A 228 -5.99 -17.63 8.49
CA LYS A 228 -6.66 -18.87 8.05
C LYS A 228 -8.12 -18.99 8.48
N LYS A 229 -8.45 -18.58 9.71
CA LYS A 229 -9.81 -18.66 10.27
C LYS A 229 -10.83 -17.88 9.43
N ASP A 230 -10.42 -16.76 8.85
CA ASP A 230 -11.30 -15.85 8.11
C ASP A 230 -11.69 -16.47 6.77
N TYR A 231 -10.75 -17.19 6.14
CA TYR A 231 -10.96 -17.91 4.88
C TYR A 231 -11.49 -19.35 5.07
N LEU A 232 -11.47 -19.88 6.30
CA LEU A 232 -12.04 -21.18 6.65
C LEU A 232 -13.48 -21.12 7.16
N SER A 233 -13.96 -19.98 7.68
CA SER A 233 -15.33 -19.86 8.17
C SER A 233 -16.35 -19.96 7.02
N LYS A 234 -17.52 -20.55 7.27
CA LYS A 234 -18.61 -20.72 6.28
C LYS A 234 -19.48 -19.46 6.13
N THR A 235 -19.31 -18.47 7.00
CA THR A 235 -20.29 -17.41 7.16
C THR A 235 -19.72 -16.12 6.59
N ILE A 236 -19.95 -15.90 5.29
CA ILE A 236 -20.09 -14.54 4.78
C ILE A 236 -21.38 -14.02 5.40
N HIS A 237 -21.32 -13.58 6.66
CA HIS A 237 -22.42 -12.80 7.22
C HIS A 237 -22.27 -11.43 6.56
N LYS A 238 -22.94 -11.27 5.43
CA LYS A 238 -23.13 -9.98 4.79
C LYS A 238 -24.04 -9.21 5.74
N LYS A 239 -23.50 -8.68 6.84
CA LYS A 239 -24.23 -7.74 7.70
C LYS A 239 -24.60 -6.59 6.78
N THR A 240 -25.88 -6.51 6.48
CA THR A 240 -26.43 -5.43 5.67
C THR A 240 -26.36 -4.17 6.53
N ILE A 241 -26.34 -2.99 5.91
CA ILE A 241 -26.42 -1.71 6.64
C ILE A 241 -27.59 -1.72 7.64
N ALA A 242 -28.69 -2.38 7.29
CA ALA A 242 -29.84 -2.62 8.18
C ALA A 242 -29.49 -3.38 9.47
N ASP A 243 -28.63 -4.40 9.40
CA ASP A 243 -28.22 -5.19 10.57
C ASP A 243 -27.38 -4.34 11.54
N TYR A 244 -26.58 -3.41 11.00
CA TYR A 244 -25.80 -2.47 11.81
C TYR A 244 -26.67 -1.44 12.53
N TYR A 245 -27.65 -0.85 11.83
CA TYR A 245 -28.60 0.07 12.45
C TYR A 245 -29.49 -0.63 13.49
N PHE A 246 -29.85 -1.88 13.23
CA PHE A 246 -30.63 -2.68 14.17
C PHE A 246 -29.86 -2.94 15.47
N GLU A 247 -28.61 -3.43 15.39
CA GLU A 247 -27.77 -3.66 16.57
C GLU A 247 -27.49 -2.38 17.35
N ARG A 248 -27.18 -1.28 16.66
CA ARG A 248 -26.95 0.03 17.31
C ARG A 248 -28.21 0.52 18.05
N ASN A 249 -29.39 0.35 17.46
CA ASN A 249 -30.64 0.75 18.10
C ASN A 249 -30.97 -0.12 19.31
N GLN A 250 -30.64 -1.41 19.30
CA GLN A 250 -30.83 -2.27 20.47
C GLN A 250 -29.94 -1.87 21.65
N LEU A 251 -28.68 -1.50 21.39
CA LEU A 251 -27.76 -1.01 22.42
C LEU A 251 -28.25 0.30 23.05
N ILE A 252 -28.73 1.25 22.22
CA ILE A 252 -29.29 2.52 22.71
C ILE A 252 -30.55 2.28 23.57
N VAL A 253 -31.38 1.29 23.21
CA VAL A 253 -32.57 0.93 24.00
C VAL A 253 -32.17 0.28 25.33
N GLN A 254 -31.14 -0.56 25.36
CA GLN A 254 -30.63 -1.14 26.60
C GLN A 254 -30.03 -0.08 27.53
N GLU A 255 -29.18 0.82 27.03
CA GLU A 255 -28.62 1.92 27.81
C GLU A 255 -29.69 2.86 28.39
N LYS A 256 -30.82 3.02 27.69
CA LYS A 256 -31.96 3.79 28.21
C LYS A 256 -32.71 3.04 29.31
N LYS A 257 -32.85 1.72 29.20
CA LYS A 257 -33.47 0.89 30.24
C LYS A 257 -32.62 0.81 31.51
N GLU A 258 -31.31 0.66 31.36
CA GLU A 258 -30.37 0.64 32.49
C GLU A 258 -30.40 1.98 33.24
N ARG A 259 -30.37 3.11 32.52
CA ARG A 259 -30.53 4.44 33.12
C ARG A 259 -31.88 4.70 33.80
N GLN A 260 -32.93 3.98 33.42
CA GLN A 260 -34.25 4.07 34.09
C GLN A 260 -34.35 3.16 35.33
N LEU A 261 -33.45 2.20 35.49
CA LEU A 261 -33.39 1.32 36.66
C LEU A 261 -32.44 1.87 37.73
N GLU A 262 -31.52 2.76 37.35
CA GLU A 262 -30.54 3.41 38.23
C GLU A 262 -31.00 4.76 38.80
N GLY A 263 -32.17 5.28 38.39
CA GLY A 263 -32.75 6.54 38.88
C GLY A 263 -34.11 6.33 39.54
#